data_AF-A0AA42YB15-F1
#
_entry.id   AF-A0AA42YB15-F1
#
_cell.length_a   1.000
_cell.length_b   1.000
_cell.length_c   1.000
_cell.angle_alpha   90.00
_cell.angle_beta   90.00
_cell.angle_gamma   90.00
#
_symmetry.space_group_name_H-M   'P 1'
#
loop_
_entity.id
_entity.type
_entity.pdbx_description
1 polymer ?
#
loop_
_entity_poly.entity_id
_entity_poly.type
_entity_poly.pdbx_seq_one_letter_code
_entity_poly.pdbx_strand_id
1 'polypeptide(L)'
;RVVVAENEDVLAKIGWPPNCTEFGFPAGANAVAIGRYTGGNHISSVSGATPEALLPYIADAVVKQYSWQIMFTVGQGMGTLRPLILLSPILAETIAGGGWSKQDLKQKLFDHARMPAHQFERILRDWTQKPIWNLAAEHEAGHIPKVFHESDDPNRMVPIVFKPEDYMIAVTGDLGRNSCYVFAHNGILGYPVGKEIKLRRDAEG
;
A
#
# COMPACT_ATOMS: atom_id res chain seq x y z
N ARG A 1 -3.80 -9.13 16.95
CA ARG A 1 -2.81 -9.22 15.85
C ARG A 1 -3.54 -9.82 14.66
N VAL A 2 -3.41 -9.25 13.48
CA VAL A 2 -4.09 -9.76 12.28
C VAL A 2 -3.16 -10.72 11.56
N VAL A 3 -3.68 -11.89 11.18
CA VAL A 3 -2.99 -12.89 10.35
C VAL A 3 -3.98 -13.29 9.27
N VAL A 4 -3.53 -13.30 8.02
CA VAL A 4 -4.32 -13.66 6.86
C VAL A 4 -3.51 -14.57 5.96
N ALA A 5 -4.18 -15.51 5.29
CA ALA A 5 -3.60 -16.27 4.20
C ALA A 5 -3.95 -15.57 2.89
N GLU A 6 -2.98 -15.42 1.99
CA GLU A 6 -3.26 -14.91 0.65
C GLU A 6 -3.94 -16.00 -0.19
N ASN A 7 -4.91 -15.62 -1.01
CA ASN A 7 -5.66 -16.54 -1.85
C ASN A 7 -4.88 -16.79 -3.16
N GLU A 8 -3.91 -17.70 -3.10
CA GLU A 8 -3.05 -18.04 -4.25
C GLU A 8 -3.81 -18.68 -5.42
N ASP A 9 -4.93 -19.37 -5.16
CA ASP A 9 -5.76 -19.94 -6.23
C ASP A 9 -6.38 -18.85 -7.12
N VAL A 10 -6.93 -17.80 -6.49
CA VAL A 10 -7.46 -16.64 -7.20
C VAL A 10 -6.35 -15.91 -7.95
N LEU A 11 -5.19 -15.73 -7.31
CA LEU A 11 -4.05 -15.07 -7.93
C LEU A 11 -3.55 -15.81 -9.17
N ALA A 12 -3.42 -17.14 -9.08
CA ALA A 12 -3.05 -17.99 -10.21
C ALA A 12 -4.06 -17.88 -11.36
N LYS A 13 -5.37 -17.87 -11.04
CA LYS A 13 -6.45 -17.69 -12.03
C LYS A 13 -6.37 -16.36 -12.76
N ILE A 14 -6.06 -15.27 -12.06
CA ILE A 14 -6.01 -13.91 -12.65
C ILE A 14 -4.62 -13.50 -13.15
N GLY A 15 -3.62 -14.38 -13.04
CA GLY A 15 -2.25 -14.12 -13.47
C GLY A 15 -1.52 -13.07 -12.63
N TRP A 16 -1.91 -12.87 -11.37
CA TRP A 16 -1.22 -11.95 -10.46
C TRP A 16 -0.18 -12.69 -9.61
N PRO A 17 1.02 -12.12 -9.41
CA PRO A 17 2.02 -12.74 -8.54
C PRO A 17 1.60 -12.62 -7.06
N PRO A 18 1.82 -13.64 -6.21
CA PRO A 18 1.55 -13.55 -4.77
C PRO A 18 2.53 -12.62 -4.07
N ASN A 19 2.12 -12.05 -2.94
CA ASN A 19 2.89 -11.09 -2.15
C ASN A 19 4.23 -11.66 -1.66
N CYS A 20 4.37 -12.98 -1.52
CA CYS A 20 5.65 -13.62 -1.20
C CYS A 20 6.75 -13.34 -2.25
N THR A 21 6.37 -13.13 -3.52
CA THR A 21 7.33 -12.81 -4.60
C THR A 21 7.97 -11.44 -4.43
N GLU A 22 7.30 -10.51 -3.75
CA GLU A 22 7.86 -9.19 -3.43
C GLU A 22 9.01 -9.27 -2.41
N PHE A 23 9.12 -10.39 -1.70
CA PHE A 23 10.22 -10.68 -0.77
C PHE A 23 11.29 -11.60 -1.40
N GLY A 24 11.20 -11.88 -2.69
CA GLY A 24 12.16 -12.72 -3.42
C GLY A 24 11.92 -14.23 -3.30
N PHE A 25 10.76 -14.66 -2.78
CA PHE A 25 10.40 -16.08 -2.74
C PHE A 25 9.61 -16.48 -4.00
N PRO A 26 9.76 -17.73 -4.51
CA PRO A 26 8.95 -18.18 -5.63
C PRO A 26 7.47 -18.34 -5.25
N ALA A 27 6.57 -18.20 -6.22
CA ALA A 27 5.15 -18.51 -6.02
C ALA A 27 4.97 -19.98 -5.57
N GLY A 28 4.01 -20.23 -4.67
CA GLY A 28 3.83 -21.55 -4.03
C GLY A 28 4.82 -21.86 -2.90
N ALA A 29 5.78 -20.96 -2.60
CA ALA A 29 6.61 -21.11 -1.41
C ALA A 29 5.79 -20.90 -0.13
N ASN A 30 6.01 -21.75 0.86
CA ASN A 30 5.50 -21.50 2.20
C ASN A 30 6.30 -20.33 2.80
N ALA A 31 5.73 -19.13 2.79
CA ALA A 31 6.40 -17.93 3.27
C ALA A 31 5.49 -17.12 4.19
N VAL A 32 6.11 -16.40 5.14
CA VAL A 32 5.43 -15.49 6.05
C VAL A 32 6.05 -14.10 5.91
N ALA A 33 5.19 -13.10 5.68
CA ALA A 33 5.57 -11.70 5.76
C ALA A 33 5.01 -11.07 7.04
N ILE A 34 5.82 -10.28 7.73
CA ILE A 34 5.44 -9.55 8.95
C ILE A 34 5.77 -8.08 8.77
N GLY A 35 4.82 -7.21 9.08
CA GLY A 35 5.00 -5.77 9.18
C GLY A 35 4.27 -5.21 10.39
N ARG A 36 4.67 -4.01 10.84
CA ARG A 36 3.98 -3.30 11.91
C ARG A 36 3.03 -2.28 11.32
N TYR A 37 1.79 -2.32 11.79
CA TYR A 37 0.73 -1.39 11.39
C TYR A 37 0.11 -0.77 12.63
N THR A 38 -0.12 0.53 12.61
CA THR A 38 -0.64 1.29 13.76
C THR A 38 -2.17 1.38 13.78
N GLY A 39 -2.80 0.90 12.71
CA GLY A 39 -4.25 0.87 12.55
C GLY A 39 -4.61 0.36 11.17
N GLY A 40 -5.91 0.23 10.93
CA GLY A 40 -6.45 -0.08 9.63
C GLY A 40 -7.95 0.14 9.60
N ASN A 41 -8.51 0.18 8.40
CA ASN A 41 -9.94 0.41 8.21
C ASN A 41 -10.51 -0.53 7.13
N HIS A 42 -11.73 -0.98 7.37
CA HIS A 42 -12.51 -1.76 6.40
C HIS A 42 -13.33 -0.83 5.53
N ILE A 43 -13.31 -1.08 4.23
CA ILE A 43 -14.07 -0.34 3.23
C ILE A 43 -15.07 -1.30 2.62
N SER A 44 -16.30 -1.20 3.08
CA SER A 44 -17.43 -1.98 2.57
C SER A 44 -17.91 -1.43 1.23
N SER A 45 -18.53 -2.29 0.43
CA SER A 45 -19.29 -1.90 -0.76
C SER A 45 -18.49 -1.11 -1.79
N VAL A 46 -17.25 -1.49 -2.03
CA VAL A 46 -16.45 -0.99 -3.16
C VAL A 46 -17.19 -1.41 -4.44
N SER A 47 -17.85 -0.45 -5.07
CA SER A 47 -18.85 -0.72 -6.11
C SER A 47 -18.32 -0.31 -7.48
N GLY A 48 -18.52 -1.16 -8.48
CA GLY A 48 -18.05 -0.92 -9.82
C GLY A 48 -17.87 -2.23 -10.58
N ALA A 49 -17.95 -2.17 -11.90
CA ALA A 49 -17.73 -3.31 -12.79
C ALA A 49 -16.42 -3.21 -13.59
N THR A 50 -15.65 -2.13 -13.40
CA THR A 50 -14.37 -1.89 -14.06
C THR A 50 -13.32 -1.43 -13.05
N PRO A 51 -12.02 -1.64 -13.33
CA PRO A 51 -10.95 -1.14 -12.47
C PRO A 51 -11.05 0.37 -12.21
N GLU A 52 -11.41 1.15 -13.23
CA GLU A 52 -11.56 2.61 -13.16
C GLU A 52 -12.69 3.03 -12.24
N ALA A 53 -13.78 2.25 -12.17
CA ALA A 53 -14.88 2.52 -11.24
C ALA A 53 -14.51 2.16 -9.80
N LEU A 54 -13.66 1.15 -9.59
CA LEU A 54 -13.22 0.71 -8.26
C LEU A 54 -12.12 1.61 -7.68
N LEU A 55 -11.20 2.11 -8.53
CA LEU A 55 -10.00 2.82 -8.10
C LEU A 55 -10.27 4.02 -7.17
N PRO A 56 -11.25 4.91 -7.42
CA PRO A 56 -11.51 6.05 -6.55
C PRO A 56 -11.79 5.66 -5.11
N TYR A 57 -12.53 4.56 -4.88
CA TYR A 57 -12.82 4.06 -3.54
C TYR A 57 -11.55 3.59 -2.82
N ILE A 58 -10.70 2.84 -3.52
CA ILE A 58 -9.48 2.27 -2.94
C ILE A 58 -8.46 3.37 -2.68
N ALA A 59 -8.29 4.32 -3.62
CA ALA A 59 -7.38 5.45 -3.47
C ALA A 59 -7.81 6.38 -2.33
N ASP A 60 -9.09 6.71 -2.24
CA ASP A 60 -9.65 7.52 -1.14
C ASP A 60 -9.46 6.82 0.21
N ALA A 61 -9.73 5.51 0.28
CA ALA A 61 -9.49 4.71 1.48
C ALA A 61 -8.02 4.70 1.91
N VAL A 62 -7.11 4.59 0.94
CA VAL A 62 -5.68 4.71 1.19
C VAL A 62 -5.38 6.08 1.79
N VAL A 63 -5.73 7.18 1.13
CA VAL A 63 -5.40 8.53 1.63
C VAL A 63 -5.99 8.78 3.02
N LYS A 64 -7.24 8.39 3.28
CA LYS A 64 -7.89 8.58 4.59
C LYS A 64 -7.31 7.71 5.71
N GLN A 65 -6.68 6.58 5.38
CA GLN A 65 -6.03 5.73 6.37
C GLN A 65 -4.71 6.31 6.88
N TYR A 66 -4.08 7.21 6.11
CA TYR A 66 -2.79 7.81 6.44
C TYR A 66 -2.94 9.19 7.05
N SER A 67 -2.32 9.37 8.21
CA SER A 67 -2.31 10.62 8.97
C SER A 67 -0.85 10.99 9.29
N TRP A 68 -0.43 10.94 10.54
CA TRP A 68 0.96 11.17 10.95
C TRP A 68 1.96 10.20 10.32
N GLN A 69 1.52 9.00 9.88
CA GLN A 69 2.39 7.97 9.32
C GLN A 69 3.10 8.40 8.02
N ILE A 70 2.63 9.46 7.34
CA ILE A 70 3.34 10.02 6.18
C ILE A 70 4.75 10.55 6.52
N MET A 71 5.09 10.69 7.81
CA MET A 71 6.48 10.93 8.22
C MET A 71 7.45 9.85 7.75
N PHE A 72 6.98 8.63 7.50
CA PHE A 72 7.80 7.54 6.97
C PHE A 72 7.99 7.62 5.45
N THR A 73 7.24 8.50 4.78
CA THR A 73 7.47 8.88 3.39
C THR A 73 8.45 10.03 3.35
N VAL A 74 8.10 11.18 3.96
CA VAL A 74 8.97 12.34 4.10
C VAL A 74 9.20 12.65 5.58
N GLY A 75 10.37 12.27 6.12
CA GLY A 75 10.60 12.35 7.57
C GLY A 75 11.53 11.28 8.13
N GLN A 76 11.18 10.79 9.31
CA GLN A 76 11.92 9.72 9.97
C GLN A 76 11.78 8.43 9.17
N GLY A 77 12.90 7.79 8.82
CA GLY A 77 12.85 6.60 7.95
C GLY A 77 12.32 6.93 6.56
N MET A 78 12.73 8.07 6.00
CA MET A 78 12.44 8.52 4.62
C MET A 78 12.27 7.35 3.63
N GLY A 79 11.17 7.33 2.88
CA GLY A 79 10.88 6.31 1.86
C GLY A 79 10.58 4.90 2.37
N THR A 80 10.31 4.70 3.68
CA THR A 80 10.04 3.37 4.27
C THR A 80 8.56 3.05 4.44
N LEU A 81 7.66 3.97 4.14
CA LEU A 81 6.22 3.70 4.21
C LEU A 81 5.81 2.61 3.21
N ARG A 82 5.15 1.55 3.70
CA ARG A 82 4.66 0.42 2.88
C ARG A 82 3.17 0.15 3.12
N PRO A 83 2.26 0.92 2.49
CA PRO A 83 0.84 0.70 2.68
C PRO A 83 0.39 -0.69 2.26
N LEU A 84 -0.28 -1.41 3.15
CA LEU A 84 -0.84 -2.73 2.85
C LEU A 84 -2.34 -2.61 2.58
N ILE A 85 -2.74 -3.03 1.38
CA ILE A 85 -4.13 -3.18 0.98
C ILE A 85 -4.45 -4.67 0.91
N LEU A 86 -5.44 -5.10 1.68
CA LEU A 86 -6.07 -6.41 1.51
C LEU A 86 -7.27 -6.24 0.58
N LEU A 87 -7.21 -6.88 -0.59
CA LEU A 87 -8.31 -6.91 -1.54
C LEU A 87 -9.08 -8.22 -1.42
N SER A 88 -10.41 -8.13 -1.43
CA SER A 88 -11.24 -9.31 -1.64
C SER A 88 -11.03 -9.90 -3.04
N PRO A 89 -11.18 -11.23 -3.20
CA PRO A 89 -11.09 -11.90 -4.49
C PRO A 89 -11.94 -11.27 -5.59
N ILE A 90 -13.21 -10.93 -5.34
CA ILE A 90 -14.08 -10.32 -6.36
C ILE A 90 -13.54 -8.99 -6.90
N LEU A 91 -12.89 -8.17 -6.06
CA LEU A 91 -12.27 -6.92 -6.50
C LEU A 91 -11.02 -7.21 -7.33
N ALA A 92 -10.17 -8.14 -6.90
CA ALA A 92 -8.98 -8.54 -7.65
C ALA A 92 -9.34 -9.11 -9.03
N GLU A 93 -10.34 -9.98 -9.10
CA GLU A 93 -10.87 -10.53 -10.35
C GLU A 93 -11.47 -9.46 -11.25
N THR A 94 -12.23 -8.49 -10.70
CA THR A 94 -12.79 -7.38 -11.48
C THR A 94 -11.68 -6.50 -12.06
N ILE A 95 -10.64 -6.21 -11.26
CA ILE A 95 -9.51 -5.40 -11.70
C ILE A 95 -8.71 -6.12 -12.80
N ALA A 96 -8.40 -7.40 -12.60
CA ALA A 96 -7.69 -8.20 -13.60
C ALA A 96 -8.53 -8.44 -14.87
N GLY A 97 -9.84 -8.64 -14.74
CA GLY A 97 -10.77 -8.78 -15.85
C GLY A 97 -10.88 -7.52 -16.71
N GLY A 98 -10.63 -6.34 -16.12
CA GLY A 98 -10.46 -5.08 -16.84
C GLY A 98 -9.06 -4.86 -17.44
N GLY A 99 -8.18 -5.86 -17.35
CA GLY A 99 -6.86 -5.85 -17.97
C GLY A 99 -5.73 -5.27 -17.13
N TRP A 100 -5.96 -4.92 -15.86
CA TRP A 100 -4.90 -4.39 -14.99
C TRP A 100 -4.14 -5.53 -14.30
N SER A 101 -2.80 -5.50 -14.41
CA SER A 101 -1.93 -6.31 -13.58
C SER A 101 -1.88 -5.78 -12.13
N LYS A 102 -1.31 -6.58 -11.21
CA LYS A 102 -1.03 -6.11 -9.83
C LYS A 102 -0.15 -4.84 -9.86
N GLN A 103 0.82 -4.78 -10.77
CA GLN A 103 1.69 -3.61 -10.93
C GLN A 103 0.95 -2.40 -11.50
N ASP A 104 0.02 -2.59 -12.43
CA ASP A 104 -0.84 -1.50 -12.92
C ASP A 104 -1.68 -0.93 -11.78
N LEU A 105 -2.24 -1.78 -10.92
CA LEU A 105 -2.96 -1.29 -9.74
C LEU A 105 -2.05 -0.50 -8.79
N LYS A 106 -0.82 -0.97 -8.54
CA LYS A 106 0.16 -0.20 -7.74
C LYS A 106 0.47 1.15 -8.38
N GLN A 107 0.65 1.20 -9.70
CA GLN A 107 0.86 2.44 -10.44
C GLN A 107 -0.37 3.36 -10.32
N LYS A 108 -1.58 2.83 -10.48
CA LYS A 108 -2.82 3.60 -10.37
C LYS A 108 -3.06 4.12 -8.95
N LEU A 109 -2.73 3.36 -7.91
CA LEU A 109 -2.70 3.87 -6.54
C LEU A 109 -1.64 4.96 -6.40
N PHE A 110 -0.45 4.74 -6.93
CA PHE A 110 0.59 5.76 -6.96
C PHE A 110 0.21 6.97 -7.79
N ASP A 111 -0.72 6.94 -8.73
CA ASP A 111 -1.13 8.13 -9.49
C ASP A 111 -2.27 8.88 -8.77
N HIS A 112 -3.19 8.14 -8.13
CA HIS A 112 -4.46 8.68 -7.64
C HIS A 112 -4.55 8.84 -6.11
N ALA A 113 -3.77 8.07 -5.32
CA ALA A 113 -3.71 8.24 -3.87
C ALA A 113 -2.81 9.44 -3.54
N ARG A 114 -3.44 10.62 -3.52
CA ARG A 114 -2.79 11.91 -3.38
C ARG A 114 -3.39 12.73 -2.24
N MET A 115 -2.59 13.62 -1.65
CA MET A 115 -3.10 14.69 -0.79
C MET A 115 -2.50 16.05 -1.18
N PRO A 116 -3.16 17.17 -0.86
CA PRO A 116 -2.60 18.49 -1.10
C PRO A 116 -1.27 18.69 -0.35
N ALA A 117 -0.29 19.31 -0.99
CA ALA A 117 1.02 19.56 -0.39
C ALA A 117 0.91 20.34 0.94
N HIS A 118 0.03 21.36 1.02
CA HIS A 118 -0.16 22.11 2.26
C HIS A 118 -0.64 21.24 3.44
N GLN A 119 -1.42 20.19 3.17
CA GLN A 119 -1.88 19.25 4.18
C GLN A 119 -0.73 18.33 4.62
N PHE A 120 0.04 17.83 3.66
CA PHE A 120 1.22 17.00 3.92
C PHE A 120 2.23 17.76 4.80
N GLU A 121 2.61 18.96 4.38
CA GLU A 121 3.56 19.84 5.08
C GLU A 121 3.07 20.22 6.49
N ARG A 122 1.76 20.49 6.65
CA ARG A 122 1.17 20.76 7.96
C ARG A 122 1.32 19.57 8.90
N ILE A 123 1.10 18.34 8.43
CA ILE A 123 1.29 17.13 9.25
C ILE A 123 2.77 17.00 9.66
N LEU A 124 3.70 17.20 8.72
CA LEU A 124 5.13 17.13 9.02
C LEU A 124 5.58 18.16 10.04
N ARG A 125 5.04 19.37 9.95
CA ARG A 125 5.36 20.47 10.86
C ARG A 125 4.74 20.27 12.24
N ASP A 126 3.44 20.05 12.28
CA ASP A 126 2.66 20.21 13.52
C ASP A 126 2.57 18.91 14.32
N TRP A 127 2.52 17.75 13.65
CA TRP A 127 2.30 16.47 14.32
C TRP A 127 3.57 15.66 14.51
N THR A 128 4.49 15.78 13.55
CA THR A 128 5.71 14.96 13.53
C THR A 128 6.96 15.81 13.80
N GLN A 129 6.79 17.13 13.92
CA GLN A 129 7.80 18.11 14.33
C GLN A 129 9.12 17.97 13.54
N LYS A 130 9.01 17.70 12.24
CA LYS A 130 10.17 17.54 11.37
C LYS A 130 10.89 18.89 11.22
N PRO A 131 12.22 18.94 11.39
CA PRO A 131 12.97 20.20 11.26
C PRO A 131 12.80 20.88 9.90
N ILE A 132 12.81 20.09 8.82
CA ILE A 132 12.52 20.54 7.46
C ILE A 132 11.19 19.90 7.05
N TRP A 133 10.08 20.60 7.24
CA TRP A 133 8.73 20.10 6.94
C TRP A 133 8.23 20.52 5.56
N ASN A 134 8.92 21.48 4.92
CA ASN A 134 8.57 22.03 3.61
C ASN A 134 9.08 21.11 2.49
N LEU A 135 8.21 20.73 1.56
CA LEU A 135 8.55 19.77 0.50
C LEU A 135 9.47 20.37 -0.57
N ALA A 136 9.40 21.68 -0.82
CA ALA A 136 10.31 22.34 -1.74
C ALA A 136 11.75 22.29 -1.22
N ALA A 137 11.96 22.62 0.06
CA ALA A 137 13.28 22.55 0.70
C ALA A 137 13.84 21.11 0.72
N GLU A 138 13.00 20.10 0.95
CA GLU A 138 13.40 18.69 0.86
C GLU A 138 13.79 18.28 -0.57
N HIS A 139 13.07 18.78 -1.58
CA HIS A 139 13.38 18.52 -2.98
C HIS A 139 14.67 19.22 -3.43
N GLU A 140 14.85 20.49 -3.08
CA GLU A 140 16.06 21.28 -3.35
C GLU A 140 17.31 20.65 -2.70
N ALA A 141 17.14 20.07 -1.51
CA ALA A 141 18.19 19.31 -0.83
C ALA A 141 18.47 17.93 -1.47
N GLY A 142 17.66 17.50 -2.45
CA GLY A 142 17.80 16.22 -3.15
C GLY A 142 17.35 15.00 -2.34
N HIS A 143 16.60 15.19 -1.25
CA HIS A 143 16.21 14.08 -0.37
C HIS A 143 14.95 13.34 -0.84
N ILE A 144 14.07 14.02 -1.57
CA ILE A 144 12.80 13.47 -2.02
C ILE A 144 12.63 13.57 -3.55
N PRO A 145 11.89 12.64 -4.17
CA PRO A 145 11.66 12.66 -5.61
C PRO A 145 10.90 13.91 -6.07
N LYS A 146 11.17 14.35 -7.31
CA LYS A 146 10.55 15.54 -7.92
C LYS A 146 9.02 15.56 -7.88
N VAL A 147 8.36 14.40 -7.90
CA VAL A 147 6.89 14.28 -7.85
C VAL A 147 6.26 14.92 -6.59
N PHE A 148 7.05 15.19 -5.53
CA PHE A 148 6.59 15.90 -4.33
C PHE A 148 6.67 17.44 -4.45
N HIS A 149 7.37 17.95 -5.47
CA HIS A 149 7.56 19.37 -5.74
C HIS A 149 7.61 19.64 -7.26
N GLU A 150 6.50 19.37 -7.95
CA GLU A 150 6.36 19.69 -9.38
C GLU A 150 6.08 21.17 -9.64
N SER A 151 5.61 21.90 -8.61
CA SER A 151 5.38 23.34 -8.62
C SER A 151 5.33 23.88 -7.18
N ASP A 152 5.31 25.21 -7.02
CA ASP A 152 5.13 25.87 -5.73
C ASP A 152 3.66 26.00 -5.29
N ASP A 153 2.71 25.48 -6.07
CA ASP A 153 1.29 25.52 -5.70
C ASP A 153 1.06 24.71 -4.41
N PRO A 154 0.55 25.32 -3.32
CA PRO A 154 0.24 24.60 -2.08
C PRO A 154 -0.87 23.55 -2.23
N ASN A 155 -1.72 23.68 -3.25
CA ASN A 155 -2.79 22.72 -3.55
C ASN A 155 -2.34 21.61 -4.51
N ARG A 156 -1.08 21.61 -4.98
CA ARG A 156 -0.57 20.52 -5.81
C ARG A 156 -0.76 19.19 -5.08
N MET A 157 -1.16 18.18 -5.84
CA MET A 157 -1.44 16.86 -5.31
C MET A 157 -0.15 16.06 -5.28
N VAL A 158 0.29 15.63 -4.10
CA VAL A 158 1.52 14.84 -3.92
C VAL A 158 1.22 13.40 -3.51
N PRO A 159 2.02 12.41 -3.95
CA PRO A 159 1.82 11.01 -3.56
C PRO A 159 2.05 10.81 -2.07
N ILE A 160 1.56 9.68 -1.55
CA ILE A 160 1.84 9.28 -0.17
C ILE A 160 3.04 8.33 -0.02
N VAL A 161 3.62 7.81 -1.12
CA VAL A 161 4.83 6.96 -1.15
C VAL A 161 5.79 7.45 -2.23
N PHE A 162 7.02 6.93 -2.29
CA PHE A 162 8.01 7.41 -3.27
C PHE A 162 7.85 6.79 -4.65
N LYS A 163 7.39 5.54 -4.71
CA LYS A 163 7.20 4.81 -5.95
C LYS A 163 6.04 3.81 -5.85
N PRO A 164 5.46 3.37 -6.98
CA PRO A 164 4.38 2.38 -7.00
C PRO A 164 4.68 1.11 -6.21
N GLU A 165 5.92 0.62 -6.27
CA GLU A 165 6.32 -0.64 -5.64
C GLU A 165 6.30 -0.58 -4.11
N ASP A 166 6.20 0.62 -3.52
CA ASP A 166 6.06 0.78 -2.07
C ASP A 166 4.68 0.35 -1.57
N TYR A 167 3.66 0.28 -2.43
CA TYR A 167 2.37 -0.33 -2.06
C TYR A 167 2.50 -1.85 -1.97
N MET A 168 1.97 -2.42 -0.90
CA MET A 168 1.79 -3.87 -0.74
C MET A 168 0.32 -4.22 -0.99
N ILE A 169 0.09 -5.28 -1.77
CA ILE A 169 -1.26 -5.74 -2.11
C ILE A 169 -1.34 -7.25 -1.94
N ALA A 170 -2.24 -7.69 -1.07
CA ALA A 170 -2.56 -9.11 -0.87
C ALA A 170 -4.04 -9.37 -1.14
N VAL A 171 -4.34 -10.49 -1.80
CA VAL A 171 -5.72 -10.92 -2.07
C VAL A 171 -6.15 -11.90 -0.99
N THR A 172 -7.19 -11.58 -0.23
CA THR A 172 -7.67 -12.40 0.90
C THR A 172 -9.11 -12.07 1.26
N GLY A 173 -9.76 -12.92 2.05
CA GLY A 173 -11.11 -12.71 2.56
C GLY A 173 -12.17 -13.46 1.77
N ASP A 174 -13.42 -13.02 1.90
CA ASP A 174 -14.58 -13.69 1.31
C ASP A 174 -14.65 -13.49 -0.21
N LEU A 175 -14.95 -14.57 -0.93
CA LEU A 175 -14.97 -14.59 -2.40
C LEU A 175 -16.03 -13.64 -3.01
N GLY A 176 -17.15 -13.39 -2.32
CA GLY A 176 -18.28 -12.62 -2.84
C GLY A 176 -18.44 -11.23 -2.24
N ARG A 177 -17.60 -10.82 -1.28
CA ARG A 177 -17.70 -9.50 -0.63
C ARG A 177 -16.82 -8.49 -1.32
N ASN A 178 -17.44 -7.48 -1.93
CA ASN A 178 -16.77 -6.34 -2.56
C ASN A 178 -16.22 -5.35 -1.51
N SER A 179 -15.17 -5.74 -0.81
CA SER A 179 -14.53 -4.90 0.20
C SER A 179 -13.01 -4.95 0.14
N CYS A 180 -12.38 -3.92 0.66
CA CYS A 180 -10.94 -3.92 0.94
C CYS A 180 -10.68 -3.50 2.38
N TYR A 181 -9.46 -3.79 2.85
CA TYR A 181 -8.98 -3.33 4.14
C TYR A 181 -7.62 -2.67 3.95
N VAL A 182 -7.46 -1.43 4.42
CA VAL A 182 -6.21 -0.69 4.29
C VAL A 182 -5.57 -0.57 5.67
N PHE A 183 -4.30 -0.96 5.79
CA PHE A 183 -3.51 -0.75 7.00
C PHE A 183 -2.65 0.51 6.89
N ALA A 184 -2.51 1.22 8.00
CA ALA A 184 -1.51 2.29 8.18
C ALA A 184 -0.18 1.69 8.65
N HIS A 185 0.78 1.57 7.75
CA HIS A 185 2.11 1.01 8.04
C HIS A 185 2.96 1.94 8.90
N ASN A 186 3.81 1.35 9.75
CA ASN A 186 4.63 2.06 10.72
C ASN A 186 6.09 2.28 10.28
N GLY A 187 6.32 2.35 8.97
CA GLY A 187 7.62 2.63 8.37
C GLY A 187 8.75 1.79 8.92
N ILE A 188 9.87 2.45 9.19
CA ILE A 188 11.09 1.85 9.73
C ILE A 188 10.91 1.17 11.10
N LEU A 189 9.89 1.53 11.88
CA LEU A 189 9.64 0.95 13.22
C LEU A 189 9.04 -0.46 13.19
N GLY A 190 8.83 -1.00 12.00
CA GLY A 190 8.45 -2.38 11.74
C GLY A 190 8.29 -2.57 10.25
N TYR A 191 9.37 -2.28 9.54
CA TYR A 191 9.44 -2.40 8.09
C TYR A 191 9.14 -3.85 7.68
N PRO A 192 8.40 -4.10 6.58
CA PRO A 192 7.97 -5.44 6.24
C PRO A 192 9.16 -6.35 5.96
N VAL A 193 9.15 -7.54 6.55
CA VAL A 193 10.15 -8.59 6.31
C VAL A 193 9.44 -9.87 5.93
N GLY A 194 10.05 -10.64 5.02
CA GLY A 194 9.56 -11.94 4.58
C GLY A 194 10.53 -13.04 4.96
N LYS A 195 10.01 -14.23 5.28
CA LYS A 195 10.81 -15.43 5.53
C LYS A 195 10.11 -16.66 4.99
N GLU A 196 10.84 -17.47 4.23
CA GLU A 196 10.41 -18.82 3.87
C GLU A 196 10.37 -19.70 5.13
N ILE A 197 9.29 -20.48 5.28
CA ILE A 197 9.07 -21.39 6.38
C ILE A 197 9.02 -22.83 5.86
N LYS A 198 9.60 -23.73 6.64
CA LYS A 198 9.41 -25.17 6.42
C LYS A 198 8.25 -25.62 7.28
N LEU A 199 7.19 -26.08 6.65
CA LEU A 199 6.16 -26.82 7.37
C LEU A 199 6.85 -28.03 7.98
N ARG A 200 6.66 -28.25 9.29
CA ARG A 200 7.01 -29.56 9.85
C ARG A 200 6.13 -30.54 9.09
N ARG A 201 6.73 -31.59 8.50
CA ARG A 201 5.96 -32.74 8.05
C ARG A 201 5.00 -33.08 9.18
N ASP A 202 3.74 -33.30 8.84
CA ASP A 202 2.75 -33.81 9.79
C ASP A 202 3.46 -34.86 10.63
N ALA A 203 3.47 -34.65 11.95
CA ALA A 203 3.88 -35.71 12.84
C ALA A 203 2.87 -36.83 12.58
N GLU A 204 3.25 -37.79 11.74
CA GLU A 204 2.56 -39.05 11.60
C GLU A 204 2.39 -39.62 13.01
N GLY A 205 1.14 -39.75 13.43
CA GLY A 205 0.69 -40.19 14.75
C GLY A 205 -0.82 -40.14 14.82
#